data_AF-A0A1V5P1J8-F1
#
_entry.id   AF-A0A1V5P1J8-F1
#
_cell.length_a   1.000
_cell.length_b   1.000
_cell.length_c   1.000
_cell.angle_alpha   90.00
_cell.angle_beta   90.00
_cell.angle_gamma   90.00
#
_symmetry.space_group_name_H-M   'P 1'
#
loop_
_entity.id
_entity.type
_entity.pdbx_description
1 polymer ?
#
loop_
_entity_poly.entity_id
_entity_poly.type
_entity_poly.pdbx_seq_one_letter_code
_entity_poly.pdbx_strand_id
1 'polypeptide(L)'
;MVSKKGHKKSLAIKEKDGMQVATVILGLAAKLYLEGRSFAEFYNGLIEKYDITYRFYDRMDVTLYNENLPPNELKAAKKAGLEKRDRVVAFFKSLVGKSPVEVREILNSKARDFEFPKVLKIQWAGDGTLIDFEDFWWEIRASGTDAVLRYYIEGRDKKKLLEINNRFKELDI
;
A
#
# COMPACT_ATOMS: atom_id res chain seq x y z
N MET A 1 26.89 0.07 23.51
CA MET A 1 27.97 1.09 23.70
C MET A 1 27.39 2.29 24.45
N VAL A 2 27.97 2.67 25.58
CA VAL A 2 27.45 3.73 26.47
C VAL A 2 28.35 4.97 26.32
N SER A 3 27.77 6.18 26.27
CA SER A 3 28.58 7.41 26.22
C SER A 3 29.39 7.59 27.49
N LYS A 4 30.42 8.45 27.45
CA LYS A 4 31.22 8.85 28.63
C LYS A 4 30.37 9.41 29.81
N LYS A 5 29.08 9.73 29.57
CA LYS A 5 28.10 10.22 30.54
C LYS A 5 26.98 9.20 30.87
N GLY A 6 27.12 7.92 30.53
CA GLY A 6 26.14 6.89 30.92
C GLY A 6 24.90 6.77 30.03
N HIS A 7 24.75 7.58 28.98
CA HIS A 7 23.57 7.51 28.10
C HIS A 7 23.72 6.39 27.05
N LYS A 8 22.63 5.65 26.79
CA LYS A 8 22.52 4.74 25.64
C LYS A 8 22.66 5.55 24.35
N LYS A 9 23.76 5.38 23.63
CA LYS A 9 23.91 5.95 22.28
C LYS A 9 23.12 5.09 21.30
N SER A 10 22.16 5.68 20.60
CA SER A 10 21.56 5.06 19.42
C SER A 10 22.60 5.06 18.31
N LEU A 11 22.96 3.89 17.78
CA LEU A 11 23.79 3.75 16.58
C LEU A 11 22.98 3.95 15.29
N ALA A 12 21.65 3.93 15.40
CA ALA A 12 20.73 4.13 14.30
C ALA A 12 20.15 5.55 14.32
N ILE A 13 19.99 6.11 13.13
CA ILE A 13 19.25 7.37 12.91
C ILE A 13 17.82 7.12 13.36
N LYS A 14 17.27 8.05 14.13
CA LYS A 14 15.92 7.91 14.70
C LYS A 14 14.83 8.47 13.78
N GLU A 15 15.22 9.24 12.79
CA GLU A 15 14.35 9.96 11.86
C GLU A 15 14.79 9.73 10.43
N LYS A 16 13.92 10.03 9.47
CA LYS A 16 14.29 10.05 8.06
C LYS A 16 15.29 11.20 7.84
N ASP A 17 16.45 10.90 7.26
CA ASP A 17 17.49 11.89 6.97
C ASP A 17 17.74 11.96 5.46
N GLY A 18 17.18 12.99 4.83
CA GLY A 18 17.33 13.21 3.39
C GLY A 18 18.77 13.47 2.97
N MET A 19 19.60 14.06 3.84
CA MET A 19 21.01 14.36 3.52
C MET A 19 21.84 13.10 3.45
N GLN A 20 21.60 12.14 4.36
CA GLN A 20 22.29 10.85 4.33
C GLN A 20 21.89 10.03 3.10
N VAL A 21 20.60 10.02 2.76
CA VAL A 21 20.12 9.38 1.53
C VAL A 21 20.75 10.04 0.29
N ALA A 22 20.78 11.38 0.24
CA ALA A 22 21.42 12.12 -0.85
C ALA A 22 22.93 11.80 -0.97
N THR A 23 23.63 11.67 0.16
CA THR A 23 25.06 11.31 0.17
C THR A 23 25.29 9.91 -0.38
N VAL A 24 24.45 8.93 -0.01
CA VAL A 24 24.51 7.57 -0.56
C VAL A 24 24.21 7.56 -2.06
N ILE A 25 23.18 8.29 -2.50
CA ILE A 25 22.82 8.43 -3.91
C ILE A 25 23.96 9.08 -4.70
N LEU A 26 24.63 10.10 -4.14
CA LEU A 26 25.77 10.75 -4.78
C LEU A 26 26.95 9.79 -4.95
N GLY A 27 27.25 8.98 -3.92
CA GLY A 27 28.27 7.93 -4.01
C GLY A 27 27.94 6.89 -5.07
N LEU A 28 26.67 6.47 -5.16
CA LEU A 28 26.21 5.56 -6.22
C LEU A 28 26.34 6.21 -7.61
N ALA A 29 25.92 7.47 -7.76
CA ALA A 29 26.01 8.19 -9.02
C ALA A 29 27.47 8.33 -9.49
N ALA A 30 28.39 8.67 -8.59
CA ALA A 30 29.82 8.74 -8.89
C ALA A 30 30.37 7.37 -9.32
N LYS A 31 30.01 6.29 -8.64
CA LYS A 31 30.39 4.93 -9.02
C LYS A 31 29.87 4.57 -10.42
N LEU A 32 28.58 4.79 -10.67
CA LEU A 32 27.94 4.46 -11.95
C LEU A 32 28.54 5.26 -13.11
N TYR A 33 28.89 6.53 -12.87
CA TYR A 33 29.61 7.36 -13.84
C TYR A 33 30.97 6.76 -14.21
N LEU A 34 31.76 6.34 -13.21
CA LEU A 34 33.07 5.69 -13.45
C LEU A 34 32.93 4.33 -14.17
N GLU A 35 31.81 3.65 -14.00
CA GLU A 35 31.49 2.38 -14.68
C GLU A 35 30.84 2.57 -16.07
N GLY A 36 30.56 3.82 -16.48
CA GLY A 36 29.85 4.09 -17.74
C GLY A 36 28.42 3.53 -17.78
N ARG A 37 27.79 3.35 -16.62
CA ARG A 37 26.48 2.69 -16.48
C ARG A 37 25.42 3.68 -16.02
N SER A 38 24.19 3.53 -16.50
CA SER A 38 23.05 4.33 -16.03
C SER A 38 22.43 3.77 -14.74
N PHE A 39 21.72 4.63 -14.01
CA PHE A 39 20.92 4.19 -12.87
C PHE A 39 19.84 3.18 -13.26
N ALA A 40 19.21 3.34 -14.44
CA ALA A 40 18.18 2.43 -14.92
C ALA A 40 18.74 1.01 -15.17
N GLU A 41 19.90 0.91 -15.83
CA GLU A 41 20.59 -0.38 -16.02
C GLU A 41 21.01 -0.99 -14.68
N PHE A 42 21.48 -0.17 -13.73
CA PHE A 42 21.80 -0.61 -12.38
C PHE A 42 20.59 -1.22 -11.68
N TYR A 43 19.50 -0.47 -11.62
CA TYR A 43 18.27 -0.85 -10.94
C TYR A 43 17.61 -2.08 -11.57
N ASN A 44 17.47 -2.12 -12.90
CA ASN A 44 16.90 -3.28 -13.60
C ASN A 44 17.76 -4.54 -13.38
N GLY A 45 19.09 -4.39 -13.40
CA GLY A 45 20.00 -5.49 -13.08
C GLY A 45 19.83 -6.01 -11.65
N LEU A 46 19.47 -5.16 -10.67
CA LEU A 46 19.14 -5.62 -9.32
C LEU A 46 17.81 -6.38 -9.27
N ILE A 47 16.79 -5.88 -9.99
CA ILE A 47 15.49 -6.56 -10.09
C ILE A 47 15.68 -7.99 -10.60
N GLU A 48 16.45 -8.15 -11.68
CA GLU A 48 16.74 -9.44 -12.28
C GLU A 48 17.60 -10.30 -11.37
N LYS A 49 18.71 -9.77 -10.85
CA LYS A 49 19.67 -10.50 -10.01
C LYS A 49 19.03 -11.09 -8.75
N TYR A 50 18.10 -10.35 -8.14
CA TYR A 50 17.47 -10.76 -6.88
C TYR A 50 16.06 -11.32 -7.07
N ASP A 51 15.60 -11.49 -8.32
CA ASP A 51 14.23 -11.85 -8.68
C ASP A 51 13.18 -11.10 -7.83
N ILE A 52 13.31 -9.77 -7.78
CA ILE A 52 12.48 -8.93 -6.90
C ILE A 52 11.02 -9.09 -7.31
N THR A 53 10.21 -9.74 -6.48
CA THR A 53 8.80 -10.02 -6.82
C THR A 53 7.96 -8.75 -6.76
N TYR A 54 8.12 -7.97 -5.70
CA TYR A 54 7.42 -6.70 -5.48
C TYR A 54 8.14 -5.56 -6.20
N ARG A 55 7.86 -5.39 -7.50
CA ARG A 55 8.57 -4.42 -8.36
C ARG A 55 7.63 -3.38 -9.00
N PHE A 56 6.34 -3.67 -9.05
CA PHE A 56 5.32 -2.73 -9.48
C PHE A 56 4.41 -2.42 -8.32
N TYR A 57 4.31 -1.14 -8.00
CA TYR A 57 3.46 -0.60 -6.95
C TYR A 57 2.37 0.27 -7.59
N ASP A 58 1.14 0.11 -7.15
CA ASP A 58 0.02 0.98 -7.49
C ASP A 58 -0.71 1.45 -6.23
N ARG A 59 -1.15 2.70 -6.25
CA ARG A 59 -1.94 3.31 -5.18
C ARG A 59 -3.07 4.11 -5.78
N MET A 60 -4.27 3.81 -5.34
CA MET A 60 -5.48 4.54 -5.71
C MET A 60 -6.09 5.20 -4.48
N ASP A 61 -6.23 6.53 -4.53
CA ASP A 61 -6.90 7.32 -3.50
C ASP A 61 -8.32 7.64 -4.02
N VAL A 62 -9.34 7.16 -3.32
CA VAL A 62 -10.76 7.29 -3.71
C VAL A 62 -11.47 8.23 -2.74
N THR A 63 -11.81 9.43 -3.22
CA THR A 63 -12.69 10.37 -2.52
C THR A 63 -14.13 9.87 -2.62
N LEU A 64 -14.81 9.75 -1.47
CA LEU A 64 -16.15 9.13 -1.38
C LEU A 64 -17.31 10.14 -1.46
N TYR A 65 -17.03 11.37 -1.88
CA TYR A 65 -18.00 12.44 -2.06
C TYR A 65 -17.59 13.34 -3.22
N ASN A 66 -18.53 14.08 -3.80
CA ASN A 66 -18.23 15.08 -4.82
C ASN A 66 -17.78 16.38 -4.14
N GLU A 67 -16.54 16.78 -4.40
CA GLU A 67 -15.93 17.98 -3.83
C GLU A 67 -16.49 19.29 -4.42
N ASN A 68 -17.15 19.21 -5.59
CA ASN A 68 -17.67 20.38 -6.30
C ASN A 68 -19.12 20.75 -5.92
N LEU A 69 -19.64 20.23 -4.80
CA LEU A 69 -21.00 20.53 -4.35
C LEU A 69 -21.07 21.89 -3.62
N PRO A 70 -22.25 22.54 -3.62
CA PRO A 70 -22.49 23.72 -2.78
C PRO A 70 -22.21 23.44 -1.30
N PRO A 71 -21.81 24.42 -0.48
CA PRO A 71 -21.31 24.19 0.89
C PRO A 71 -22.20 23.34 1.81
N ASN A 72 -23.52 23.53 1.75
CA ASN A 72 -24.46 22.77 2.58
C ASN A 72 -24.57 21.30 2.14
N GLU A 73 -24.61 21.06 0.83
CA GLU A 73 -24.65 19.71 0.23
C GLU A 73 -23.32 19.00 0.41
N LEU A 74 -22.21 19.73 0.27
CA LEU A 74 -20.85 19.23 0.49
C LEU A 74 -20.68 18.69 1.90
N LYS A 75 -21.18 19.40 2.92
CA LYS A 75 -21.12 18.96 4.31
C LYS A 75 -21.88 17.64 4.52
N ALA A 76 -23.06 17.50 3.93
CA ALA A 76 -23.85 16.28 3.99
C ALA A 76 -23.16 15.12 3.24
N ALA A 77 -22.66 15.39 2.03
CA ALA A 77 -21.96 14.41 1.21
C ALA A 77 -20.67 13.92 1.88
N LYS A 78 -19.88 14.82 2.49
CA LYS A 78 -18.69 14.45 3.26
C LYS A 78 -19.02 13.57 4.45
N LYS A 79 -20.11 13.87 5.19
CA LYS A 79 -20.57 13.02 6.29
C LYS A 79 -20.94 11.62 5.79
N ALA A 80 -21.72 11.51 4.71
CA ALA A 80 -22.06 10.22 4.10
C ALA A 80 -20.82 9.47 3.60
N GLY A 81 -19.84 10.19 3.05
CA GLY A 81 -18.55 9.64 2.65
C GLY A 81 -17.74 9.07 3.82
N LEU A 82 -17.74 9.74 4.98
CA LEU A 82 -17.09 9.23 6.20
C LEU A 82 -17.78 7.95 6.69
N GLU A 83 -19.11 7.92 6.70
CA GLU A 83 -19.87 6.73 7.07
C GLU A 83 -19.59 5.55 6.12
N LYS A 84 -19.52 5.80 4.80
CA LYS A 84 -19.13 4.80 3.81
C LYS A 84 -17.70 4.31 4.03
N ARG A 85 -16.74 5.22 4.26
CA ARG A 85 -15.34 4.90 4.57
C ARG A 85 -15.27 3.95 5.76
N ASP A 86 -15.95 4.30 6.85
CA ASP A 86 -15.90 3.54 8.10
C ASP A 86 -16.55 2.16 7.94
N ARG A 87 -17.64 2.06 7.17
CA ARG A 87 -18.25 0.77 6.81
C ARG A 87 -17.29 -0.12 6.03
N VAL A 88 -16.62 0.40 5.00
CA VAL A 88 -15.66 -0.37 4.20
C VAL A 88 -14.48 -0.84 5.04
N VAL A 89 -13.92 0.04 5.88
CA VAL A 89 -12.85 -0.34 6.81
C VAL A 89 -13.30 -1.41 7.79
N ALA A 90 -14.51 -1.27 8.37
CA ALA A 90 -15.06 -2.24 9.30
C ALA A 90 -15.27 -3.60 8.63
N PHE A 91 -15.74 -3.63 7.38
CA PHE A 91 -15.88 -4.84 6.59
C PHE A 91 -14.53 -5.56 6.44
N PHE A 92 -13.50 -4.92 5.92
CA PHE A 92 -12.19 -5.56 5.74
C PHE A 92 -11.56 -5.95 7.07
N LYS A 93 -11.70 -5.12 8.11
CA LYS A 93 -11.23 -5.45 9.46
C LYS A 93 -11.92 -6.69 10.02
N SER A 94 -13.20 -6.90 9.72
CA SER A 94 -13.94 -8.10 10.16
C SER A 94 -13.45 -9.40 9.52
N LEU A 95 -12.68 -9.30 8.43
CA LEU A 95 -12.04 -10.46 7.78
C LEU A 95 -10.79 -10.92 8.53
N VAL A 96 -10.19 -10.05 9.37
CA VAL A 96 -9.01 -10.40 10.16
C VAL A 96 -9.37 -11.48 11.19
N GLY A 97 -8.59 -12.57 11.20
CA GLY A 97 -8.83 -13.73 12.06
C GLY A 97 -9.64 -14.85 11.41
N LYS A 98 -10.22 -14.62 10.23
CA LYS A 98 -10.84 -15.67 9.40
C LYS A 98 -9.77 -16.49 8.67
N SER A 99 -10.14 -17.70 8.25
CA SER A 99 -9.26 -18.52 7.43
C SER A 99 -9.07 -17.92 6.03
N PRO A 100 -7.92 -18.09 5.36
CA PRO A 100 -7.72 -17.57 4.01
C PRO A 100 -8.77 -18.03 2.98
N VAL A 101 -9.28 -19.26 3.13
CA VAL A 101 -10.34 -19.82 2.28
C VAL A 101 -11.65 -19.04 2.50
N GLU A 102 -12.06 -18.87 3.76
CA GLU A 102 -13.27 -18.12 4.12
C GLU A 102 -13.19 -16.65 3.65
N VAL A 103 -12.03 -16.01 3.81
CA VAL A 103 -11.79 -14.65 3.30
C VAL A 103 -12.03 -14.59 1.79
N ARG A 104 -11.46 -15.54 1.04
CA ARG A 104 -11.61 -15.60 -0.41
C ARG A 104 -13.07 -15.80 -0.82
N GLU A 105 -13.80 -16.69 -0.13
CA GLU A 105 -15.23 -16.90 -0.36
C GLU A 105 -16.05 -15.63 -0.11
N ILE A 106 -15.78 -14.92 0.98
CA ILE A 106 -16.46 -13.66 1.29
C ILE A 106 -16.15 -12.60 0.21
N LEU A 107 -14.89 -12.44 -0.20
CA LEU A 107 -14.52 -11.51 -1.27
C LEU A 107 -15.24 -11.85 -2.59
N ASN A 108 -15.26 -13.13 -2.97
CA ASN A 108 -15.95 -13.60 -4.17
C ASN A 108 -17.47 -13.40 -4.09
N SER A 109 -18.08 -13.53 -2.91
CA SER A 109 -19.52 -13.26 -2.72
C SER A 109 -19.90 -11.79 -2.90
N LYS A 110 -18.93 -10.89 -2.79
CA LYS A 110 -19.08 -9.43 -2.99
C LYS A 110 -18.60 -8.96 -4.37
N ALA A 111 -17.95 -9.84 -5.12
CA ALA A 111 -17.55 -9.61 -6.48
C ALA A 111 -18.69 -9.97 -7.44
N ARG A 112 -18.74 -9.32 -8.60
CA ARG A 112 -19.75 -9.61 -9.64
C ARG A 112 -19.24 -10.69 -10.59
N ASP A 113 -18.28 -10.32 -11.43
CA ASP A 113 -17.76 -11.07 -12.57
C ASP A 113 -16.28 -11.42 -12.38
N PHE A 114 -15.78 -11.42 -11.15
CA PHE A 114 -14.37 -11.57 -10.83
C PHE A 114 -14.15 -12.56 -9.70
N GLU A 115 -13.20 -13.49 -9.88
CA GLU A 115 -12.76 -14.42 -8.83
C GLU A 115 -11.40 -13.97 -8.30
N PHE A 116 -11.32 -13.71 -7.00
CA PHE A 116 -10.06 -13.32 -6.38
C PHE A 116 -9.07 -14.49 -6.37
N PRO A 117 -7.76 -14.22 -6.56
CA PRO A 117 -6.72 -15.22 -6.39
C PRO A 117 -6.71 -15.82 -4.98
N LYS A 118 -5.93 -16.89 -4.81
CA LYS A 118 -5.78 -17.55 -3.52
C LYS A 118 -5.22 -16.57 -2.49
N VAL A 119 -5.99 -16.32 -1.44
CA VAL A 119 -5.53 -15.58 -0.25
C VAL A 119 -4.58 -16.49 0.54
N LEU A 120 -3.44 -15.95 0.95
CA LEU A 120 -2.48 -16.66 1.80
C LEU A 120 -2.61 -16.23 3.26
N LYS A 121 -2.77 -14.92 3.48
CA LYS A 121 -2.82 -14.35 4.83
C LYS A 121 -3.64 -13.07 4.82
N ILE A 122 -4.29 -12.81 5.94
CA ILE A 122 -4.91 -11.52 6.24
C ILE A 122 -4.46 -11.05 7.62
N GLN A 123 -4.17 -9.77 7.76
CA GLN A 123 -3.78 -9.18 9.04
C GLN A 123 -4.18 -7.71 9.13
N TRP A 124 -4.32 -7.24 10.37
CA TRP A 124 -4.42 -5.83 10.67
C TRP A 124 -3.01 -5.22 10.74
N ALA A 125 -2.71 -4.27 9.86
CA ALA A 125 -1.40 -3.65 9.73
C ALA A 125 -1.50 -2.15 10.07
N GLY A 126 -1.19 -1.81 11.33
CA GLY A 126 -1.28 -0.42 11.82
C GLY A 126 -2.74 0.07 11.87
N ASP A 127 -3.16 0.77 10.82
CA ASP A 127 -4.50 1.35 10.62
C ASP A 127 -5.22 0.81 9.36
N GLY A 128 -4.67 -0.25 8.74
CA GLY A 128 -5.21 -0.89 7.54
C GLY A 128 -5.42 -2.39 7.65
N THR A 129 -6.12 -2.95 6.67
CA THR A 129 -6.18 -4.40 6.46
C THR A 129 -5.28 -4.77 5.29
N LEU A 130 -4.33 -5.67 5.53
CA LEU A 130 -3.41 -6.19 4.54
C LEU A 130 -3.74 -7.65 4.23
N ILE A 131 -3.79 -7.98 2.94
CA ILE A 131 -4.07 -9.31 2.40
C ILE A 131 -2.89 -9.72 1.52
N ASP A 132 -2.22 -10.81 1.89
CA ASP A 132 -1.15 -11.41 1.10
C ASP A 132 -1.73 -12.44 0.13
N PHE A 133 -1.27 -12.38 -1.11
CA PHE A 133 -1.48 -13.36 -2.17
C PHE A 133 -0.12 -13.97 -2.56
N GLU A 134 -0.10 -14.89 -3.52
CA GLU A 134 1.13 -15.60 -3.90
C GLU A 134 2.20 -14.69 -4.50
N ASP A 135 1.83 -13.81 -5.44
CA ASP A 135 2.75 -12.96 -6.20
C ASP A 135 2.56 -11.45 -5.97
N PHE A 136 1.68 -11.07 -5.03
CA PHE A 136 1.40 -9.69 -4.66
C PHE A 136 0.79 -9.58 -3.27
N TRP A 137 0.76 -8.36 -2.72
CA TRP A 137 -0.03 -8.01 -1.55
C TRP A 137 -0.98 -6.86 -1.90
N TRP A 138 -2.08 -6.76 -1.16
CA TRP A 138 -3.04 -5.66 -1.25
C TRP A 138 -3.36 -5.12 0.15
N GLU A 139 -3.48 -3.80 0.30
CA GLU A 139 -3.82 -3.16 1.56
C GLU A 139 -4.86 -2.06 1.36
N ILE A 140 -5.83 -1.96 2.27
CA ILE A 140 -6.75 -0.82 2.37
C ILE A 140 -6.54 -0.04 3.65
N ARG A 141 -6.48 1.28 3.51
CA ARG A 141 -6.37 2.23 4.63
C ARG A 141 -7.34 3.38 4.46
N ALA A 142 -7.89 3.86 5.56
CA ALA A 142 -8.63 5.11 5.58
C ALA A 142 -7.67 6.30 5.69
N SER A 143 -8.04 7.42 5.07
CA SER A 143 -7.49 8.72 5.48
C SER A 143 -8.01 9.07 6.88
N GLY A 144 -7.10 9.45 7.79
CA GLY A 144 -7.48 9.85 9.15
C GLY A 144 -8.24 11.18 9.22
N THR A 145 -8.13 12.02 8.18
CA THR A 145 -8.67 13.40 8.18
C THR A 145 -9.83 13.62 7.20
N ASP A 146 -10.07 12.69 6.27
CA ASP A 146 -11.08 12.87 5.23
C ASP A 146 -11.77 11.57 4.82
N ALA A 147 -12.88 11.70 4.08
CA ALA A 147 -13.65 10.61 3.48
C ALA A 147 -12.95 10.04 2.23
N VAL A 148 -11.73 9.57 2.42
CA VAL A 148 -10.88 8.98 1.39
C VAL A 148 -10.46 7.58 1.82
N LEU A 149 -10.56 6.62 0.90
CA LEU A 149 -9.99 5.28 1.03
C LEU A 149 -8.77 5.17 0.12
N ARG A 150 -7.69 4.57 0.62
CA ARG A 150 -6.47 4.30 -0.12
C ARG A 150 -6.31 2.81 -0.32
N TYR A 151 -6.19 2.43 -1.58
CA TYR A 151 -6.05 1.05 -2.04
C TYR A 151 -4.63 0.89 -2.56
N TYR A 152 -3.84 0.09 -1.87
CA TYR A 152 -2.45 -0.18 -2.18
C TYR A 152 -2.31 -1.58 -2.71
N ILE A 153 -1.47 -1.76 -3.74
CA ILE A 153 -1.14 -3.08 -4.24
C ILE A 153 0.28 -3.09 -4.77
N GLU A 154 0.99 -4.20 -4.57
CA GLU A 154 2.35 -4.33 -5.09
C GLU A 154 2.67 -5.79 -5.43
N GLY A 155 3.35 -6.02 -6.56
CA GLY A 155 3.69 -7.35 -7.02
C GLY A 155 4.47 -7.37 -8.34
N ARG A 156 4.39 -8.50 -9.04
CA ARG A 156 5.22 -8.81 -10.22
C ARG A 156 4.61 -8.40 -11.56
N ASP A 157 3.29 -8.40 -11.70
CA ASP A 157 2.59 -8.11 -12.96
C ASP A 157 1.77 -6.82 -12.86
N LYS A 158 2.26 -5.73 -13.46
CA LYS A 158 1.62 -4.42 -13.43
C LYS A 158 0.16 -4.43 -13.93
N LYS A 159 -0.15 -5.18 -15.00
CA LYS A 159 -1.50 -5.17 -15.58
C LYS A 159 -2.48 -5.90 -14.68
N LYS A 160 -2.08 -7.08 -14.19
CA LYS A 160 -2.85 -7.87 -13.23
C LYS A 160 -3.12 -7.07 -11.94
N LEU A 161 -2.11 -6.37 -11.42
CA LEU A 161 -2.26 -5.55 -10.22
C LEU A 161 -3.28 -4.44 -10.40
N LEU A 162 -3.22 -3.71 -11.52
CA LEU A 162 -4.17 -2.62 -11.80
C LEU A 162 -5.61 -3.14 -11.93
N GLU A 163 -5.80 -4.28 -12.60
CA GLU A 163 -7.12 -4.92 -12.71
C GLU A 163 -7.65 -5.27 -11.30
N ILE A 164 -6.87 -6.01 -10.51
CA ILE A 164 -7.25 -6.46 -9.17
C ILE A 164 -7.56 -5.26 -8.24
N ASN A 165 -6.74 -4.21 -8.29
CA ASN A 165 -6.95 -3.04 -7.44
C ASN A 165 -8.27 -2.31 -7.76
N ASN A 166 -8.65 -2.27 -9.04
CA ASN A 166 -9.96 -1.76 -9.46
C ASN A 166 -11.10 -2.66 -8.97
N ARG A 167 -10.95 -3.99 -9.04
CA ARG A 167 -11.97 -4.93 -8.54
C ARG A 167 -12.21 -4.79 -7.05
N PHE A 168 -11.17 -4.55 -6.25
CA PHE A 168 -11.33 -4.26 -4.82
C PHE A 168 -12.14 -2.99 -4.54
N LYS A 169 -11.98 -1.93 -5.34
CA LYS A 169 -12.77 -0.70 -5.23
C LYS A 169 -14.25 -0.91 -5.61
N GLU A 170 -14.52 -1.85 -6.51
CA GLU A 170 -15.86 -2.12 -7.06
C GLU A 170 -16.69 -3.09 -6.21
N LEU A 171 -16.12 -3.64 -5.13
CA LEU A 171 -16.84 -4.53 -4.22
C LEU A 171 -18.08 -3.89 -3.62
N ASP A 172 -19.15 -4.68 -3.52
CA ASP A 172 -20.43 -4.24 -2.96
C ASP A 172 -20.47 -4.33 -1.42
N ILE A 173 -20.02 -3.26 -0.75
CA ILE A 173 -19.77 -3.15 0.70
C ILE A 173 -20.59 -2.04 1.39
#